data_AF-A0A2N0REF4-F1
#
_entry.id   AF-A0A2N0REF4-F1
#
_cell.length_a   1.000
_cell.length_b   1.000
_cell.length_c   1.000
_cell.angle_alpha   90.00
_cell.angle_beta   90.00
_cell.angle_gamma   90.00
#
_symmetry.space_group_name_H-M   'P 1'
#
loop_
_entity.id
_entity.type
_entity.pdbx_description
1 polymer ?
#
loop_
_entity_poly.entity_id
_entity_poly.type
_entity_poly.pdbx_seq_one_letter_code
_entity_poly.pdbx_strand_id
1 'polypeptide(L)'
;HIKLPNILPDIFQIIIRYIYGGRISLVEYDVLDIIKILVAANELSIKIIPEELYEDTIKYFLDKNSKNLDSIIITTQHAELISKWINRLEITDELKNSYEFKLILRGSRDGFTAKLFHEICDNQSHTVTIFKVKDTNEILGGYNPIEWKNDYGIFRDYGTTKDSFIFSFMNKESIKDHIISRVKDEYYAICYCHNYGPSFGDKDLTIYGGHEGVASFRNKKSYCQENSYEKQIRKMEDDFSVEEYERNGKFYFVKPNITAEVFQIILRYIYSGTILLNEQDTSEILRLVVAAPSKEISNYLRRYLIENKSEWMKLNFELAYQISFQSNNLLELQQFCTDLMAKSPGKIFELLDFTSLYEKSLISLIERDDLQMKEIEVWE
;
A
#
# COMPACT_ATOMS: atom_id res chain seq x y z
N HIS A 1 29.53 30.38 -15.00
CA HIS A 1 28.85 29.29 -14.25
C HIS A 1 27.95 28.54 -15.22
N ILE A 2 28.27 27.28 -15.52
CA ILE A 2 27.34 26.38 -16.21
C ILE A 2 26.42 25.83 -15.12
N LYS A 3 25.13 26.12 -15.19
CA LYS A 3 24.12 25.59 -14.26
C LYS A 3 23.37 24.52 -15.04
N LEU A 4 23.55 23.25 -14.69
CA LEU A 4 22.72 22.15 -15.22
C LEU A 4 21.34 22.30 -14.55
N PRO A 5 20.29 22.73 -15.27
CA PRO A 5 19.08 23.26 -14.62
C PRO A 5 18.20 22.17 -14.00
N ASN A 6 18.38 20.90 -14.38
CA ASN A 6 17.42 19.82 -14.07
C ASN A 6 18.01 18.62 -13.29
N ILE A 7 19.31 18.62 -12.98
CA ILE A 7 19.93 17.49 -12.27
C ILE A 7 20.19 17.90 -10.82
N LEU A 8 19.55 17.20 -9.88
CA LEU A 8 19.78 17.41 -8.44
C LEU A 8 21.24 17.12 -8.09
N PRO A 9 21.87 17.91 -7.19
CA PRO A 9 23.28 17.71 -6.82
C PRO A 9 23.61 16.29 -6.37
N ASP A 10 22.72 15.64 -5.61
CA ASP A 10 22.93 14.27 -5.13
C ASP A 10 22.93 13.25 -6.27
N ILE A 11 22.03 13.43 -7.24
CA ILE A 11 21.95 12.60 -8.45
C ILE A 11 23.18 12.81 -9.33
N PHE A 12 23.64 14.06 -9.46
CA PHE A 12 24.86 14.38 -10.18
C PHE A 12 26.08 13.72 -9.54
N GLN A 13 26.18 13.69 -8.20
CA GLN A 13 27.26 13.00 -7.48
C GLN A 13 27.26 11.50 -7.74
N ILE A 14 26.08 10.89 -7.81
CA ILE A 14 25.92 9.46 -8.13
C ILE A 14 26.41 9.17 -9.55
N ILE A 15 26.07 10.03 -10.52
CA ILE A 15 26.55 9.92 -11.89
C ILE A 15 28.07 10.09 -11.98
N ILE A 16 28.64 11.06 -11.25
CA ILE A 16 30.09 11.25 -11.18
C ILE A 16 30.76 9.99 -10.61
N ARG A 17 30.23 9.40 -9.53
CA ARG A 17 30.75 8.12 -8.98
C ARG A 17 30.71 7.01 -10.02
N TYR A 18 29.64 6.92 -10.81
CA TYR A 18 29.58 5.96 -11.91
C TYR A 18 30.66 6.26 -12.96
N ILE A 19 30.80 7.49 -13.44
CA ILE A 19 31.75 7.85 -14.52
C ILE A 19 33.18 7.45 -14.15
N TYR A 20 33.57 7.65 -12.88
CA TYR A 20 34.92 7.33 -12.41
C TYR A 20 35.06 5.88 -11.89
N GLY A 21 33.97 5.27 -11.41
CA GLY A 21 33.98 3.93 -10.79
C GLY A 21 33.56 2.79 -11.71
N GLY A 22 32.90 3.08 -12.83
CA GLY A 22 32.44 2.11 -13.83
C GLY A 22 31.29 1.20 -13.40
N ARG A 23 30.76 1.33 -12.18
CA ARG A 23 29.61 0.56 -11.64
C ARG A 23 28.78 1.40 -10.69
N ILE A 24 27.47 1.15 -10.65
CA ILE A 24 26.53 1.72 -9.68
C ILE A 24 25.63 0.60 -9.14
N SER A 25 25.48 0.53 -7.82
CA SER A 25 24.50 -0.36 -7.18
C SER A 25 23.16 0.36 -7.09
N LEU A 26 22.15 -0.10 -7.83
CA LEU A 26 20.81 0.50 -7.78
C LEU A 26 19.98 0.04 -6.57
N VAL A 27 20.46 -0.97 -5.85
CA VAL A 27 19.79 -1.56 -4.67
C VAL A 27 19.64 -0.56 -3.52
N GLU A 28 20.55 0.41 -3.44
CA GLU A 28 20.62 1.39 -2.35
C GLU A 28 19.71 2.61 -2.57
N TYR A 29 19.08 2.73 -3.74
CA TYR A 29 18.28 3.91 -4.13
C TYR A 29 16.79 3.58 -4.24
N ASP A 30 15.94 4.55 -3.91
CA ASP A 30 14.50 4.46 -4.17
C ASP A 30 14.20 4.56 -5.68
N VAL A 31 12.99 4.17 -6.08
CA VAL A 31 12.59 4.11 -7.50
C VAL A 31 12.64 5.49 -8.15
N LEU A 32 12.23 6.52 -7.42
CA LEU A 32 12.18 7.88 -7.93
C LEU A 32 13.60 8.39 -8.19
N ASP A 33 14.54 8.08 -7.30
CA ASP A 33 15.95 8.44 -7.42
C ASP A 33 16.64 7.66 -8.54
N ILE A 34 16.30 6.38 -8.74
CA ILE A 34 16.78 5.61 -9.90
C ILE A 34 16.31 6.27 -11.20
N ILE A 35 15.02 6.63 -11.31
CA ILE A 35 14.51 7.33 -12.50
C ILE A 35 15.27 8.64 -12.72
N LYS A 36 15.49 9.44 -11.67
CA LYS A 36 16.27 10.68 -11.78
C LYS A 36 17.71 10.41 -12.23
N ILE A 37 18.37 9.36 -11.72
CA ILE A 37 19.72 8.94 -12.15
C ILE A 37 19.72 8.61 -13.65
N LEU A 38 18.75 7.81 -14.11
CA LEU A 38 18.63 7.43 -15.52
C LEU A 38 18.39 8.64 -16.43
N VAL A 39 17.49 9.54 -16.04
CA VAL A 39 17.20 10.79 -16.76
C VAL A 39 18.43 11.67 -16.84
N ALA A 40 19.10 11.89 -15.71
CA ALA A 40 20.29 12.71 -15.66
C ALA A 40 21.47 12.10 -16.44
N ALA A 41 21.62 10.78 -16.47
CA ALA A 41 22.62 10.10 -17.29
C ALA A 41 22.35 10.30 -18.80
N ASN A 42 21.09 10.23 -19.20
CA ASN A 42 20.67 10.50 -20.58
C ASN A 42 20.87 11.97 -20.99
N GLU A 43 20.47 12.92 -20.13
CA GLU A 43 20.69 14.36 -20.38
C GLU A 43 22.17 14.70 -20.58
N LEU A 44 23.05 14.04 -19.83
CA LEU A 44 24.50 14.22 -19.92
C LEU A 44 25.13 13.43 -21.10
N SER A 45 24.31 12.83 -21.97
CA SER A 45 24.73 12.04 -23.14
C SER A 45 25.73 10.94 -22.76
N ILE A 46 25.59 10.41 -21.56
CA ILE A 46 26.49 9.42 -21.04
C ILE A 46 26.05 8.05 -21.58
N LYS A 47 26.88 7.42 -22.41
CA LYS A 47 26.68 6.08 -23.04
C LYS A 47 26.64 4.91 -22.04
N ILE A 48 26.06 5.12 -20.87
CA ILE A 48 26.51 4.47 -19.62
C ILE A 48 25.58 3.39 -19.09
N ILE A 49 24.60 2.94 -19.88
CA ILE A 49 23.71 1.91 -19.37
C ILE A 49 23.74 0.71 -20.32
N PRO A 50 24.60 -0.29 -20.04
CA PRO A 50 24.57 -1.57 -20.74
C PRO A 50 23.17 -2.18 -20.68
N GLU A 51 22.76 -2.92 -21.71
CA GLU A 51 21.56 -3.76 -21.71
C GLU A 51 21.42 -4.63 -20.44
N GLU A 52 22.53 -4.99 -19.79
CA GLU A 52 22.53 -5.71 -18.52
C GLU A 52 21.86 -4.91 -17.38
N LEU A 53 22.09 -3.60 -17.29
CA LEU A 53 21.42 -2.77 -16.28
C LEU A 53 19.94 -2.53 -16.65
N TYR A 54 19.56 -2.63 -17.93
CA TYR A 54 18.16 -2.56 -18.37
C TYR A 54 17.35 -3.74 -17.79
N GLU A 55 17.86 -4.97 -17.95
CA GLU A 55 17.25 -6.17 -17.39
C GLU A 55 17.28 -6.16 -15.85
N ASP A 56 18.40 -5.76 -15.25
CA ASP A 56 18.51 -5.67 -13.79
C ASP A 56 17.59 -4.60 -13.20
N THR A 57 17.36 -3.47 -13.90
CA THR A 57 16.45 -2.42 -13.43
C THR A 57 14.99 -2.82 -13.60
N ILE A 58 14.62 -3.49 -14.71
CA ILE A 58 13.27 -4.05 -14.88
C ILE A 58 13.00 -5.12 -13.82
N LYS A 59 13.93 -6.06 -13.64
CA LYS A 59 13.85 -7.10 -12.62
C LYS A 59 13.77 -6.51 -11.21
N TYR A 60 14.60 -5.51 -10.91
CA TYR A 60 14.58 -4.79 -9.64
C TYR A 60 13.28 -4.00 -9.44
N PHE A 61 12.70 -3.39 -10.48
CA PHE A 61 11.43 -2.66 -10.41
C PHE A 61 10.25 -3.60 -10.15
N LEU A 62 10.20 -4.73 -10.88
CA LEU A 62 9.23 -5.81 -10.65
C LEU A 62 9.37 -6.39 -9.23
N ASP A 63 10.60 -6.57 -8.75
CA ASP A 63 10.87 -7.04 -7.40
C ASP A 63 10.52 -6.00 -6.33
N LYS A 64 10.88 -4.72 -6.49
CA LYS A 64 10.76 -3.70 -5.43
C LYS A 64 9.34 -3.18 -5.25
N ASN A 65 8.55 -3.08 -6.31
CA ASN A 65 7.11 -2.85 -6.18
C ASN A 65 6.38 -3.97 -5.41
N SER A 66 7.08 -5.09 -5.14
CA SER A 66 6.60 -6.15 -4.26
C SER A 66 7.29 -6.24 -2.88
N LYS A 67 8.39 -5.52 -2.57
CA LYS A 67 9.37 -5.96 -1.52
C LYS A 67 9.81 -5.01 -0.39
N ASN A 68 9.24 -3.82 -0.17
CA ASN A 68 9.61 -3.03 1.03
C ASN A 68 8.74 -3.40 2.25
N LEU A 69 8.99 -4.59 2.81
CA LEU A 69 8.35 -5.04 4.05
C LEU A 69 9.24 -4.72 5.26
N ASP A 70 8.83 -3.75 6.09
CA ASP A 70 9.47 -3.49 7.39
C ASP A 70 8.96 -4.49 8.45
N SER A 71 9.42 -5.75 8.34
CA SER A 71 9.13 -6.81 9.29
C SER A 71 10.38 -7.61 9.64
N ILE A 72 10.60 -7.83 10.94
CA ILE A 72 11.65 -8.74 11.41
C ILE A 72 11.13 -10.16 11.65
N ILE A 73 9.81 -10.35 11.74
CA ILE A 73 9.20 -11.67 12.02
C ILE A 73 8.93 -12.46 10.73
N ILE A 74 8.43 -11.81 9.67
CA ILE A 74 8.02 -12.49 8.43
C ILE A 74 8.80 -11.99 7.21
N THR A 75 8.61 -12.66 6.07
CA THR A 75 9.19 -12.24 4.77
C THR A 75 8.10 -11.74 3.84
N THR A 76 8.49 -11.16 2.70
CA THR A 76 7.56 -10.73 1.66
C THR A 76 6.64 -11.84 1.17
N GLN A 77 7.11 -13.10 1.09
CA GLN A 77 6.27 -14.23 0.68
C GLN A 77 5.13 -14.50 1.68
N HIS A 78 5.39 -14.34 2.97
CA HIS A 78 4.37 -14.46 4.01
C HIS A 78 3.36 -13.32 3.90
N ALA A 79 3.85 -12.09 3.73
CA ALA A 79 3.01 -10.91 3.55
C ALA A 79 2.10 -11.03 2.31
N GLU A 80 2.63 -11.49 1.18
CA GLU A 80 1.86 -11.76 -0.03
C GLU A 80 0.77 -12.82 0.21
N LEU A 81 1.10 -13.91 0.89
CA LEU A 81 0.14 -14.96 1.20
C LEU A 81 -0.97 -14.46 2.13
N ILE A 82 -0.63 -13.67 3.16
CA ILE A 82 -1.61 -12.99 4.03
C ILE A 82 -2.51 -12.07 3.20
N SER A 83 -1.96 -11.32 2.26
CA SER A 83 -2.71 -10.48 1.33
C SER A 83 -3.68 -11.26 0.44
N LYS A 84 -3.31 -12.46 -0.01
CA LYS A 84 -4.23 -13.35 -0.73
C LYS A 84 -5.39 -13.78 0.16
N TRP A 85 -5.11 -14.12 1.42
CA TRP A 85 -6.15 -14.54 2.37
C TRP A 85 -7.16 -13.44 2.71
N ILE A 86 -6.71 -12.19 2.79
CA ILE A 86 -7.57 -11.00 2.95
C ILE A 86 -8.56 -10.90 1.78
N ASN A 87 -8.11 -11.10 0.55
CA ASN A 87 -8.98 -11.10 -0.64
C ASN A 87 -9.76 -12.41 -0.86
N ARG A 88 -9.66 -13.38 0.06
CA ARG A 88 -10.24 -14.72 -0.10
C ARG A 88 -9.78 -15.44 -1.37
N LEU A 89 -8.53 -15.21 -1.79
CA LEU A 89 -7.90 -15.85 -2.94
C LEU A 89 -7.24 -17.18 -2.56
N GLU A 90 -7.16 -18.09 -3.52
CA GLU A 90 -6.35 -19.31 -3.41
C GLU A 90 -4.85 -18.99 -3.55
N ILE A 91 -3.99 -19.92 -3.13
CA ILE A 91 -2.53 -19.74 -3.16
C ILE A 91 -2.02 -19.53 -4.59
N THR A 92 -2.65 -20.21 -5.56
CA THR A 92 -2.32 -20.15 -6.99
C THR A 92 -2.84 -18.91 -7.69
N ASP A 93 -3.78 -18.19 -7.07
CA ASP A 93 -4.37 -17.00 -7.69
C ASP A 93 -3.37 -15.85 -7.73
N GLU A 94 -3.42 -15.08 -8.82
CA GLU A 94 -2.63 -13.87 -8.98
C GLU A 94 -3.22 -12.74 -8.12
N LEU A 95 -2.34 -12.09 -7.35
CA LEU A 95 -2.72 -10.92 -6.57
C LEU A 95 -2.77 -9.69 -7.48
N LYS A 96 -3.98 -9.28 -7.88
CA LYS A 96 -4.18 -8.14 -8.79
C LYS A 96 -3.85 -6.78 -8.16
N ASN A 97 -3.80 -6.69 -6.84
CA ASN A 97 -3.63 -5.46 -6.09
C ASN A 97 -2.43 -5.56 -5.13
N SER A 98 -1.56 -4.55 -5.13
CA SER A 98 -0.47 -4.45 -4.15
C SER A 98 -0.99 -3.95 -2.80
N TYR A 99 -0.54 -4.59 -1.73
CA TYR A 99 -0.73 -4.12 -0.36
C TYR A 99 0.57 -3.55 0.18
N GLU A 100 0.50 -2.36 0.75
CA GLU A 100 1.58 -1.86 1.59
C GLU A 100 1.35 -2.26 3.05
N PHE A 101 2.30 -2.99 3.60
CA PHE A 101 2.36 -3.31 5.02
C PHE A 101 3.12 -2.20 5.74
N LYS A 102 2.40 -1.22 6.29
CA LYS A 102 3.00 -0.15 7.09
C LYS A 102 3.11 -0.59 8.54
N LEU A 103 4.32 -0.79 9.05
CA LEU A 103 4.55 -1.08 10.46
C LEU A 103 4.05 0.06 11.34
N ILE A 104 3.08 -0.20 12.21
CA ILE A 104 2.62 0.75 13.24
C ILE A 104 3.40 0.52 14.52
N LEU A 105 3.52 -0.73 14.95
CA LEU A 105 4.04 -1.06 16.27
C LEU A 105 4.94 -2.29 16.21
N ARG A 106 6.05 -2.27 16.94
CA ARG A 106 6.97 -3.39 17.13
C ARG A 106 7.34 -3.51 18.60
N GLY A 107 7.23 -4.69 19.18
CA GLY A 107 7.47 -4.91 20.60
C GLY A 107 8.85 -4.49 21.08
N SER A 108 9.92 -4.86 20.38
CA SER A 108 11.28 -4.43 20.72
C SER A 108 11.52 -2.92 20.63
N ARG A 109 10.74 -2.20 19.81
CA ARG A 109 10.85 -0.75 19.62
C ARG A 109 9.99 0.03 20.60
N ASP A 110 8.74 -0.40 20.77
CA ASP A 110 7.69 0.39 21.42
C ASP A 110 7.31 -0.17 22.80
N GLY A 111 7.36 -1.50 22.98
CA GLY A 111 7.02 -2.19 24.23
C GLY A 111 5.99 -3.31 24.08
N PHE A 112 5.80 -4.11 25.14
CA PHE A 112 5.03 -5.38 25.14
C PHE A 112 3.82 -5.38 26.10
N THR A 113 3.14 -4.24 26.27
CA THR A 113 2.02 -4.13 27.23
C THR A 113 0.68 -3.96 26.52
N ALA A 114 -0.40 -4.50 27.13
CA ALA A 114 -1.77 -4.28 26.66
C ALA A 114 -2.13 -2.79 26.62
N LYS A 115 -1.71 -2.04 27.64
CA LYS A 115 -1.90 -0.59 27.71
C LYS A 115 -1.37 0.13 26.47
N LEU A 116 -0.11 -0.12 26.11
CA LEU A 116 0.51 0.49 24.93
C LEU A 116 -0.20 0.07 23.64
N PHE A 117 -0.59 -1.21 23.54
CA PHE A 117 -1.37 -1.68 22.41
C PHE A 117 -2.66 -0.86 22.26
N HIS A 118 -3.45 -0.73 23.32
CA HIS A 118 -4.70 0.04 23.29
C HIS A 118 -4.48 1.53 23.00
N GLU A 119 -3.46 2.16 23.58
CA GLU A 119 -3.08 3.56 23.31
C GLU A 119 -2.78 3.82 21.82
N ILE A 120 -2.20 2.84 21.11
CA ILE A 120 -1.77 2.98 19.71
C ILE A 120 -2.77 2.38 18.71
N CYS A 121 -3.54 1.38 19.12
CA CYS A 121 -4.27 0.50 18.21
C CYS A 121 -5.79 0.64 18.28
N ASP A 122 -6.35 1.16 19.37
CA ASP A 122 -7.79 1.34 19.46
C ASP A 122 -8.29 2.31 18.37
N ASN A 123 -9.52 2.06 17.91
CA ASN A 123 -10.17 2.75 16.79
C ASN A 123 -9.47 2.57 15.42
N GLN A 124 -8.49 1.67 15.35
CA GLN A 124 -7.86 1.30 14.08
C GLN A 124 -8.44 -0.02 13.58
N SER A 125 -8.77 -0.07 12.30
CA SER A 125 -9.29 -1.26 11.62
C SER A 125 -8.36 -1.71 10.49
N HIS A 126 -8.67 -2.86 9.89
CA HIS A 126 -7.90 -3.46 8.80
C HIS A 126 -6.40 -3.61 9.17
N THR A 127 -6.14 -4.37 10.22
CA THR A 127 -4.80 -4.56 10.77
C THR A 127 -4.39 -6.01 10.73
N VAL A 128 -3.12 -6.29 10.47
CA VAL A 128 -2.52 -7.60 10.65
C VAL A 128 -1.58 -7.54 11.84
N THR A 129 -1.74 -8.47 12.78
CA THR A 129 -0.83 -8.63 13.90
C THR A 129 -0.10 -9.96 13.78
N ILE A 130 1.21 -9.92 14.02
CA ILE A 130 2.13 -11.04 13.86
C ILE A 130 2.92 -11.19 15.16
N PHE A 131 3.06 -12.42 15.63
CA PHE A 131 3.74 -12.77 16.88
C PHE A 131 4.80 -13.83 16.61
N LYS A 132 5.96 -13.66 17.23
CA LYS A 132 7.00 -14.67 17.34
C LYS A 132 6.90 -15.34 18.71
N VAL A 133 6.64 -16.64 18.73
CA VAL A 133 6.54 -17.40 19.97
C VAL A 133 7.92 -17.66 20.53
N LYS A 134 8.14 -17.30 21.80
CA LYS A 134 9.43 -17.41 22.47
C LYS A 134 9.92 -18.85 22.56
N ASP A 135 11.23 -19.03 22.38
CA ASP A 135 11.93 -20.32 22.44
C ASP A 135 11.48 -21.31 21.35
N THR A 136 10.81 -20.82 20.30
CA THR A 136 10.34 -21.65 19.17
C THR A 136 10.52 -20.94 17.83
N ASN A 137 10.39 -21.70 16.75
CA ASN A 137 10.33 -21.11 15.40
C ASN A 137 8.94 -20.61 14.98
N GLU A 138 7.91 -20.92 15.77
CA GLU A 138 6.51 -20.67 15.47
C GLU A 138 6.18 -19.17 15.36
N ILE A 139 5.41 -18.86 14.32
CA ILE A 139 4.86 -17.53 14.07
C ILE A 139 3.34 -17.67 14.09
N LEU A 140 2.68 -16.84 14.89
CA LEU A 140 1.22 -16.77 14.98
C LEU A 140 0.76 -15.40 14.53
N GLY A 141 -0.50 -15.26 14.14
CA GLY A 141 -1.04 -13.96 13.83
C GLY A 141 -2.53 -13.97 13.54
N GLY A 142 -3.05 -12.78 13.30
CA GLY A 142 -4.44 -12.60 12.92
C GLY A 142 -4.67 -11.29 12.19
N TYR A 143 -5.70 -11.31 11.35
CA TYR A 143 -6.22 -10.16 10.64
C TYR A 143 -7.52 -9.68 11.29
N ASN A 144 -7.57 -8.41 11.65
CA ASN A 144 -8.77 -7.76 12.17
C ASN A 144 -9.27 -6.71 11.15
N PRO A 145 -10.42 -6.93 10.48
CA PRO A 145 -11.01 -5.95 9.56
C PRO A 145 -11.76 -4.81 10.27
N ILE A 146 -12.13 -4.95 11.53
CA ILE A 146 -12.91 -3.97 12.30
C ILE A 146 -12.02 -3.23 13.30
N GLU A 147 -12.58 -2.21 13.96
CA GLU A 147 -11.86 -1.39 14.93
C GLU A 147 -11.49 -2.19 16.18
N TRP A 148 -10.26 -2.03 16.66
CA TRP A 148 -9.92 -2.44 18.03
C TRP A 148 -10.62 -1.54 19.04
N LYS A 149 -11.06 -2.13 20.15
CA LYS A 149 -11.69 -1.42 21.28
C LYS A 149 -11.15 -2.00 22.59
N ASN A 150 -11.26 -1.22 23.65
CA ASN A 150 -10.91 -1.60 25.01
C ASN A 150 -12.13 -1.54 25.94
N ASP A 151 -12.81 -2.67 26.12
CA ASP A 151 -13.90 -2.75 27.08
C ASP A 151 -13.40 -3.04 28.51
N TYR A 152 -13.84 -2.19 29.43
CA TYR A 152 -13.66 -2.30 30.88
C TYR A 152 -14.88 -2.93 31.57
N GLY A 153 -15.86 -3.38 30.79
CA GLY A 153 -17.05 -4.08 31.25
C GLY A 153 -16.76 -5.31 32.11
N ILE A 154 -17.74 -5.65 32.96
CA ILE A 154 -17.68 -6.84 33.84
C ILE A 154 -17.69 -8.13 33.00
N PHE A 155 -18.35 -8.10 31.84
CA PHE A 155 -18.39 -9.20 30.89
C PHE A 155 -17.47 -8.90 29.71
N ARG A 156 -16.92 -9.95 29.09
CA ARG A 156 -16.12 -9.78 27.87
C ARG A 156 -17.05 -9.38 26.72
N ASP A 157 -16.80 -8.22 26.14
CA ASP A 157 -17.41 -7.81 24.88
C ASP A 157 -16.56 -8.24 23.68
N TYR A 158 -17.24 -8.40 22.55
CA TYR A 158 -16.65 -8.92 21.33
C TYR A 158 -17.06 -8.12 20.10
N GLY A 159 -16.14 -8.03 19.15
CA GLY A 159 -16.38 -7.47 17.83
C GLY A 159 -16.93 -8.53 16.88
N THR A 160 -18.06 -8.22 16.25
CA THR A 160 -18.71 -9.10 15.28
C THR A 160 -18.16 -8.90 13.87
N THR A 161 -17.59 -9.95 13.26
CA THR A 161 -17.18 -9.95 11.85
C THR A 161 -16.95 -11.36 11.31
N LYS A 162 -17.23 -11.58 10.02
CA LYS A 162 -16.92 -12.83 9.30
C LYS A 162 -15.60 -12.81 8.54
N ASP A 163 -14.97 -11.64 8.44
CA ASP A 163 -13.82 -11.41 7.55
C ASP A 163 -12.48 -11.47 8.29
N SER A 164 -12.51 -11.62 9.61
CA SER A 164 -11.31 -11.93 10.39
C SER A 164 -10.83 -13.36 10.11
N PHE A 165 -9.52 -13.57 10.27
CA PHE A 165 -8.90 -14.88 10.28
C PHE A 165 -7.68 -14.85 11.19
N ILE A 166 -7.33 -16.02 11.73
CA ILE A 166 -6.06 -16.26 12.42
C ILE A 166 -5.22 -17.24 11.61
N PHE A 167 -3.91 -17.20 11.81
CA PHE A 167 -2.99 -18.03 11.07
C PHE A 167 -1.76 -18.42 11.89
N SER A 168 -1.08 -19.46 11.42
CA SER A 168 0.25 -19.82 11.89
C SER A 168 1.17 -20.19 10.74
N PHE A 169 2.47 -19.95 10.95
CA PHE A 169 3.57 -20.45 10.13
C PHE A 169 4.55 -21.18 11.02
N MET A 170 5.09 -22.31 10.55
CA MET A 170 6.08 -23.08 11.32
C MET A 170 7.38 -22.30 11.56
N ASN A 171 7.79 -21.45 10.62
CA ASN A 171 9.02 -20.66 10.69
C ASN A 171 9.01 -19.52 9.65
N LYS A 172 10.03 -18.66 9.71
CA LYS A 172 10.24 -17.55 8.78
C LYS A 172 10.79 -17.97 7.40
N GLU A 173 11.29 -19.20 7.26
CA GLU A 173 11.99 -19.66 6.05
C GLU A 173 11.04 -20.17 4.97
N SER A 174 9.82 -20.58 5.32
CA SER A 174 8.88 -21.19 4.38
C SER A 174 7.42 -20.88 4.68
N ILE A 175 6.66 -20.64 3.62
CA ILE A 175 5.20 -20.51 3.64
C ILE A 175 4.46 -21.84 3.46
N LYS A 176 5.16 -22.96 3.23
CA LYS A 176 4.51 -24.25 2.89
C LYS A 176 3.69 -24.80 4.05
N ASP A 177 4.26 -24.75 5.24
CA ASP A 177 3.64 -25.26 6.46
C ASP A 177 2.92 -24.12 7.18
N HIS A 178 1.74 -23.78 6.67
CA HIS A 178 0.87 -22.76 7.24
C HIS A 178 -0.50 -23.32 7.60
N ILE A 179 -1.16 -22.68 8.56
CA ILE A 179 -2.57 -22.89 8.87
C ILE A 179 -3.27 -21.55 8.77
N ILE A 180 -4.39 -21.50 8.07
CA ILE A 180 -5.37 -20.41 8.15
C ILE A 180 -6.67 -20.96 8.73
N SER A 181 -7.22 -20.21 9.66
CA SER A 181 -8.46 -20.50 10.37
C SER A 181 -9.35 -19.26 10.28
N ARG A 182 -10.54 -19.39 9.69
CA ARG A 182 -11.49 -18.28 9.55
C ARG A 182 -12.50 -18.31 10.69
N VAL A 183 -13.22 -17.21 10.86
CA VAL A 183 -14.27 -17.10 11.88
C VAL A 183 -15.38 -18.11 11.60
N LYS A 184 -15.74 -18.88 12.63
CA LYS A 184 -16.88 -19.81 12.65
C LYS A 184 -18.08 -19.20 13.39
N ASP A 185 -17.82 -18.49 14.48
CA ASP A 185 -18.83 -17.72 15.22
C ASP A 185 -18.52 -16.22 15.12
N GLU A 186 -19.28 -15.52 14.27
CA GLU A 186 -19.06 -14.12 13.94
C GLU A 186 -19.07 -13.21 15.15
N TYR A 187 -19.90 -13.50 16.16
CA TYR A 187 -20.05 -12.63 17.33
C TYR A 187 -18.76 -12.55 18.15
N TYR A 188 -18.02 -13.66 18.25
CA TYR A 188 -16.81 -13.78 19.05
C TYR A 188 -15.52 -13.44 18.30
N ALA A 189 -15.59 -12.90 17.08
CA ALA A 189 -14.42 -12.77 16.21
C ALA A 189 -13.27 -11.97 16.85
N ILE A 190 -13.53 -10.82 17.49
CA ILE A 190 -12.49 -10.00 18.11
C ILE A 190 -12.77 -9.82 19.60
N CYS A 191 -11.79 -10.08 20.47
CA CYS A 191 -11.98 -9.89 21.91
C CYS A 191 -11.53 -8.48 22.33
N TYR A 192 -12.42 -7.70 22.98
CA TYR A 192 -12.14 -6.32 23.41
C TYR A 192 -11.63 -6.20 24.85
N CYS A 193 -11.12 -7.28 25.46
CA CYS A 193 -10.70 -7.24 26.86
C CYS A 193 -9.50 -6.29 27.07
N HIS A 194 -9.67 -5.25 27.90
CA HIS A 194 -8.64 -4.24 28.20
C HIS A 194 -7.32 -4.78 28.78
N ASN A 195 -7.33 -5.98 29.36
CA ASN A 195 -6.13 -6.62 29.91
C ASN A 195 -5.38 -7.46 28.87
N TYR A 196 -5.91 -7.56 27.66
CA TYR A 196 -5.30 -8.30 26.56
C TYR A 196 -4.69 -7.32 25.56
N GLY A 197 -3.70 -7.80 24.83
CA GLY A 197 -3.32 -7.18 23.58
C GLY A 197 -4.24 -7.65 22.45
N PRO A 198 -3.73 -7.69 21.21
CA PRO A 198 -4.50 -8.16 20.07
C PRO A 198 -4.95 -9.61 20.28
N SER A 199 -6.27 -9.82 20.34
CA SER A 199 -6.88 -11.12 20.66
C SER A 199 -8.07 -11.41 19.76
N PHE A 200 -8.14 -12.65 19.28
CA PHE A 200 -9.08 -13.12 18.27
C PHE A 200 -9.84 -14.32 18.83
N GLY A 201 -11.15 -14.35 18.63
CA GLY A 201 -12.02 -15.42 19.11
C GLY A 201 -12.29 -15.38 20.61
N ASP A 202 -13.16 -16.27 21.07
CA ASP A 202 -13.17 -16.66 22.48
C ASP A 202 -12.08 -17.71 22.71
N LYS A 203 -10.84 -17.23 22.93
CA LYS A 203 -9.63 -18.00 23.26
C LYS A 203 -8.86 -18.60 22.07
N ASP A 204 -9.31 -18.37 20.85
CA ASP A 204 -8.65 -18.86 19.63
C ASP A 204 -7.22 -18.34 19.45
N LEU A 205 -6.99 -17.06 19.72
CA LEU A 205 -5.64 -16.52 19.88
C LEU A 205 -5.70 -15.35 20.85
N THR A 206 -5.23 -15.55 22.09
CA THR A 206 -5.23 -14.52 23.12
C THR A 206 -3.82 -14.13 23.53
N ILE A 207 -3.52 -12.84 23.42
CA ILE A 207 -2.24 -12.27 23.84
C ILE A 207 -2.44 -11.57 25.19
N TYR A 208 -2.02 -12.23 26.26
CA TYR A 208 -2.27 -11.74 27.61
C TYR A 208 -1.27 -10.64 27.99
N GLY A 209 -1.76 -9.41 28.21
CA GLY A 209 -0.94 -8.31 28.73
C GLY A 209 -1.07 -8.08 30.23
N GLY A 210 -2.14 -8.58 30.85
CA GLY A 210 -2.48 -8.43 32.27
C GLY A 210 -2.69 -6.99 32.72
N HIS A 211 -2.88 -6.80 34.03
CA HIS A 211 -3.17 -5.50 34.63
C HIS A 211 -1.95 -4.55 34.59
N GLU A 212 -2.23 -3.25 34.48
CA GLU A 212 -1.24 -2.19 34.26
C GLU A 212 0.00 -2.31 35.17
N GLY A 213 1.17 -2.37 34.55
CA GLY A 213 2.47 -2.33 35.23
C GLY A 213 2.97 -3.66 35.81
N VAL A 214 2.19 -4.74 35.75
CA VAL A 214 2.54 -6.02 36.39
C VAL A 214 2.82 -7.14 35.38
N ALA A 215 2.24 -7.07 34.18
CA ALA A 215 2.35 -8.10 33.16
C ALA A 215 2.65 -7.51 31.77
N SER A 216 3.17 -8.37 30.91
CA SER A 216 3.53 -8.09 29.52
C SER A 216 3.27 -9.34 28.68
N PHE A 217 3.28 -9.19 27.35
CA PHE A 217 3.13 -10.31 26.42
C PHE A 217 4.27 -11.34 26.55
N ARG A 218 5.37 -10.98 27.22
CA ARG A 218 6.50 -11.88 27.51
C ARG A 218 6.22 -12.84 28.67
N ASN A 219 5.21 -12.58 29.48
CA ASN A 219 4.80 -13.49 30.54
C ASN A 219 4.14 -14.72 29.89
N LYS A 220 4.50 -15.93 30.32
CA LYS A 220 3.98 -17.20 29.77
C LYS A 220 2.51 -17.39 30.19
N LYS A 221 1.61 -16.63 29.56
CA LYS A 221 0.18 -16.52 29.88
C LYS A 221 -0.70 -16.31 28.65
N SER A 222 -0.12 -16.17 27.46
CA SER A 222 -0.88 -16.12 26.20
C SER A 222 -1.29 -17.53 25.82
N TYR A 223 -2.42 -17.72 25.14
CA TYR A 223 -2.95 -19.06 24.84
C TYR A 223 -3.71 -19.07 23.50
N CYS A 224 -3.92 -20.28 22.97
CA CYS A 224 -4.51 -20.52 21.65
C CYS A 224 -5.31 -21.83 21.68
N GLN A 225 -6.64 -21.75 21.50
CA GLN A 225 -7.59 -22.86 21.62
C GLN A 225 -8.69 -22.79 20.56
N GLU A 226 -8.99 -23.87 19.86
CA GLU A 226 -10.07 -23.88 18.86
C GLU A 226 -11.45 -23.75 19.52
N ASN A 227 -12.16 -22.65 19.22
CA ASN A 227 -13.49 -22.38 19.75
C ASN A 227 -14.37 -21.64 18.72
N SER A 228 -14.10 -20.35 18.50
CA SER A 228 -14.87 -19.47 17.62
C SER A 228 -14.31 -19.37 16.20
N TYR A 229 -13.15 -19.97 15.93
CA TYR A 229 -12.54 -20.09 14.61
C TYR A 229 -12.54 -21.56 14.14
N GLU A 230 -12.43 -21.78 12.83
CA GLU A 230 -12.63 -23.09 12.18
C GLU A 230 -11.61 -24.18 12.53
N LYS A 231 -10.40 -23.81 12.96
CA LYS A 231 -9.24 -24.71 13.14
C LYS A 231 -8.33 -24.23 14.26
N GLN A 232 -7.78 -25.17 15.02
CA GLN A 232 -6.62 -24.95 15.87
C GLN A 232 -5.37 -24.56 15.06
N ILE A 233 -4.78 -23.40 15.33
CA ILE A 233 -3.58 -22.92 14.61
C ILE A 233 -2.26 -23.28 15.29
N ARG A 234 -2.29 -23.64 16.58
CA ARG A 234 -1.10 -24.01 17.38
C ARG A 234 -1.21 -25.44 17.88
N LYS A 235 -0.17 -26.26 17.65
CA LYS A 235 -0.15 -27.67 18.06
C LYS A 235 -0.03 -27.87 19.57
N MET A 236 0.71 -26.99 20.25
CA MET A 236 0.86 -27.05 21.70
C MET A 236 -0.27 -26.27 22.36
N GLU A 237 -0.97 -26.88 23.31
CA GLU A 237 -2.07 -26.23 24.06
C GLU A 237 -1.58 -25.52 25.33
N ASP A 238 -0.26 -25.51 25.58
CA ASP A 238 0.31 -24.82 26.74
C ASP A 238 0.30 -23.30 26.55
N ASP A 239 0.24 -22.55 27.64
CA ASP A 239 0.43 -21.10 27.59
C ASP A 239 1.80 -20.78 26.98
N PHE A 240 1.91 -19.64 26.29
CA PHE A 240 3.16 -19.22 25.65
C PHE A 240 3.51 -17.77 25.97
N SER A 241 4.79 -17.45 25.74
CA SER A 241 5.36 -16.12 25.83
C SER A 241 5.61 -15.59 24.41
N VAL A 242 5.44 -14.28 24.22
CA VAL A 242 5.80 -13.60 22.98
C VAL A 242 7.25 -13.13 23.07
N GLU A 243 8.09 -13.49 22.10
CA GLU A 243 9.46 -12.97 21.97
C GLU A 243 9.47 -11.61 21.27
N GLU A 244 8.72 -11.52 20.19
CA GLU A 244 8.53 -10.32 19.37
C GLU A 244 7.10 -10.25 18.84
N TYR A 245 6.58 -9.04 18.64
CA TYR A 245 5.33 -8.86 17.91
C TYR A 245 5.38 -7.60 17.05
N GLU A 246 4.70 -7.67 15.92
CA GLU A 246 4.57 -6.57 14.97
C GLU A 246 3.09 -6.40 14.62
N ARG A 247 2.65 -5.14 14.56
CA ARG A 247 1.35 -4.77 14.02
C ARG A 247 1.56 -3.90 12.81
N ASN A 248 0.98 -4.33 11.70
CA ASN A 248 0.94 -3.56 10.46
C ASN A 248 -0.43 -2.91 10.30
N GLY A 249 -0.39 -1.61 10.02
CA GLY A 249 -1.52 -0.72 9.86
C GLY A 249 -2.02 -0.58 8.45
N LYS A 250 -3.14 0.15 8.36
CA LYS A 250 -3.90 0.56 7.18
C LYS A 250 -3.23 0.21 5.86
N PHE A 251 -3.82 -0.77 5.20
CA PHE A 251 -3.59 -1.08 3.80
C PHE A 251 -3.91 0.16 2.98
N TYR A 252 -2.86 0.85 2.53
CA TYR A 252 -3.00 1.65 1.34
C TYR A 252 -2.84 0.69 0.17
N PHE A 253 -3.76 0.77 -0.79
CA PHE A 253 -3.44 0.40 -2.15
C PHE A 253 -2.29 1.31 -2.57
N VAL A 254 -1.06 0.87 -2.36
CA VAL A 254 0.08 1.55 -2.98
C VAL A 254 0.09 1.09 -4.40
N LYS A 255 -0.70 1.80 -5.20
CA LYS A 255 -0.41 1.92 -6.62
C LYS A 255 0.81 2.86 -6.67
N PRO A 256 2.04 2.38 -6.91
CA PRO A 256 2.92 3.24 -7.70
C PRO A 256 2.10 3.50 -8.97
N ASN A 257 1.79 4.76 -9.30
CA ASN A 257 1.04 5.09 -10.52
C ASN A 257 1.83 4.75 -11.81
N ILE A 258 2.81 3.87 -11.70
CA ILE A 258 3.72 3.39 -12.72
C ILE A 258 3.54 1.87 -12.77
N THR A 259 2.71 1.42 -13.70
CA THR A 259 2.60 0.00 -14.07
C THR A 259 3.92 -0.49 -14.67
N ALA A 260 4.08 -1.82 -14.79
CA ALA A 260 5.22 -2.39 -15.49
C ALA A 260 5.28 -1.88 -16.94
N GLU A 261 4.12 -1.70 -17.57
CA GLU A 261 3.95 -1.16 -18.92
C GLU A 261 4.39 0.30 -19.01
N VAL A 262 3.96 1.18 -18.09
CA VAL A 262 4.40 2.58 -18.03
C VAL A 262 5.90 2.67 -17.81
N PHE A 263 6.45 1.83 -16.93
CA PHE A 263 7.90 1.77 -16.71
C PHE A 263 8.66 1.37 -17.98
N GLN A 264 8.18 0.36 -18.72
CA GLN A 264 8.78 -0.02 -20.01
C GLN A 264 8.73 1.12 -21.03
N ILE A 265 7.64 1.89 -21.09
CA ILE A 265 7.53 3.06 -21.99
C ILE A 265 8.56 4.13 -21.63
N ILE A 266 8.68 4.47 -20.34
CA ILE A 266 9.68 5.44 -19.85
C ILE A 266 11.08 4.96 -20.19
N LEU A 267 11.37 3.68 -19.96
CA LEU A 267 12.67 3.11 -20.21
C LEU A 267 13.00 3.14 -21.72
N ARG A 268 12.07 2.72 -22.59
CA ARG A 268 12.23 2.84 -24.05
C ARG A 268 12.51 4.29 -24.47
N TYR A 269 11.82 5.26 -23.88
CA TYR A 269 12.07 6.66 -24.16
C TYR A 269 13.48 7.11 -23.76
N ILE A 270 13.96 6.71 -22.58
CA ILE A 270 15.30 7.07 -22.10
C ILE A 270 16.38 6.57 -23.08
N TYR A 271 16.23 5.38 -23.65
CA TYR A 271 17.21 4.83 -24.59
C TYR A 271 17.05 5.29 -26.04
N SER A 272 15.82 5.46 -26.51
CA SER A 272 15.52 5.77 -27.91
C SER A 272 15.30 7.26 -28.20
N GLY A 273 15.04 8.06 -27.16
CA GLY A 273 14.58 9.44 -27.29
C GLY A 273 13.15 9.60 -27.83
N THR A 274 12.39 8.50 -28.00
CA THR A 274 11.06 8.52 -28.64
C THR A 274 10.01 7.79 -27.81
N ILE A 275 8.76 8.27 -27.86
CA ILE A 275 7.57 7.59 -27.29
C ILE A 275 6.61 7.30 -28.43
N LEU A 276 6.28 6.02 -28.64
CA LEU A 276 5.29 5.59 -29.65
C LEU A 276 3.91 5.51 -29.00
N LEU A 277 3.11 6.59 -29.12
CA LEU A 277 1.81 6.69 -28.44
C LEU A 277 0.67 5.94 -29.13
N ASN A 278 0.74 5.74 -30.45
CA ASN A 278 -0.38 5.19 -31.22
C ASN A 278 -0.64 3.70 -30.96
N GLU A 279 0.31 2.99 -30.36
CA GLU A 279 0.24 1.57 -30.04
C GLU A 279 -0.05 1.31 -28.56
N GLN A 280 -0.19 2.36 -27.74
CA GLN A 280 -0.35 2.25 -26.29
C GLN A 280 -1.80 2.40 -25.86
N ASP A 281 -2.17 1.67 -24.80
CA ASP A 281 -3.47 1.84 -24.16
C ASP A 281 -3.60 3.26 -23.58
N THR A 282 -4.76 3.89 -23.77
CA THR A 282 -4.96 5.28 -23.36
C THR A 282 -4.91 5.45 -21.84
N SER A 283 -5.30 4.43 -21.07
CA SER A 283 -5.15 4.41 -19.62
C SER A 283 -3.69 4.40 -19.18
N GLU A 284 -2.82 3.74 -19.93
CA GLU A 284 -1.37 3.71 -19.66
C GLU A 284 -0.70 5.01 -20.08
N ILE A 285 -1.10 5.63 -21.20
CA ILE A 285 -0.65 6.98 -21.57
C ILE A 285 -1.04 7.99 -20.48
N LEU A 286 -2.25 7.87 -19.93
CA LEU A 286 -2.73 8.72 -18.85
C LEU A 286 -1.91 8.54 -17.56
N ARG A 287 -1.57 7.30 -17.18
CA ARG A 287 -0.68 7.01 -16.04
C ARG A 287 0.75 7.53 -16.27
N LEU A 288 1.24 7.42 -17.50
CA LEU A 288 2.55 7.94 -17.92
C LEU A 288 2.69 9.45 -17.73
N VAL A 289 1.59 10.22 -17.80
CA VAL A 289 1.62 11.68 -17.56
C VAL A 289 2.16 12.04 -16.17
N VAL A 290 1.78 11.26 -15.13
CA VAL A 290 2.24 11.45 -13.75
C VAL A 290 3.67 10.93 -13.57
N ALA A 291 3.99 9.84 -14.26
CA ALA A 291 5.28 9.15 -14.19
C ALA A 291 6.35 9.76 -15.12
N ALA A 292 6.01 10.78 -15.90
CA ALA A 292 6.84 11.28 -16.97
C ALA A 292 8.23 11.73 -16.46
N PRO A 293 9.31 11.37 -17.18
CA PRO A 293 10.68 11.63 -16.71
C PRO A 293 11.07 13.12 -16.74
N SER A 294 10.31 13.96 -17.43
CA SER A 294 10.51 15.41 -17.47
C SER A 294 9.18 16.16 -17.59
N LYS A 295 9.20 17.45 -17.25
CA LYS A 295 8.03 18.34 -17.34
C LYS A 295 7.59 18.53 -18.79
N GLU A 296 8.53 18.59 -19.73
CA GLU A 296 8.28 18.73 -21.16
C GLU A 296 7.49 17.53 -21.70
N ILE A 297 7.89 16.31 -21.31
CA ILE A 297 7.21 15.07 -21.72
C ILE A 297 5.83 15.01 -21.09
N SER A 298 5.73 15.32 -19.80
CA SER A 298 4.43 15.41 -19.13
C SER A 298 3.50 16.41 -19.85
N ASN A 299 4.00 17.57 -20.29
CA ASN A 299 3.23 18.55 -21.06
C ASN A 299 2.80 17.98 -22.44
N TYR A 300 3.72 17.31 -23.15
CA TYR A 300 3.43 16.71 -24.45
C TYR A 300 2.34 15.64 -24.37
N LEU A 301 2.46 14.71 -23.41
CA LEU A 301 1.49 13.64 -23.20
C LEU A 301 0.10 14.19 -22.81
N ARG A 302 0.07 15.22 -21.96
CA ARG A 302 -1.18 15.92 -21.62
C ARG A 302 -1.88 16.49 -22.85
N ARG A 303 -1.16 17.25 -23.67
CA ARG A 303 -1.73 17.83 -24.90
C ARG A 303 -2.22 16.74 -25.84
N TYR A 304 -1.42 15.69 -26.03
CA TYR A 304 -1.83 14.54 -26.84
C TYR A 304 -3.15 13.94 -26.36
N LEU A 305 -3.31 13.72 -25.05
CA LEU A 305 -4.54 13.18 -24.47
C LEU A 305 -5.74 14.10 -24.70
N ILE A 306 -5.60 15.40 -24.43
CA ILE A 306 -6.69 16.37 -24.60
C ILE A 306 -7.10 16.49 -26.08
N GLU A 307 -6.13 16.59 -26.98
CA GLU A 307 -6.39 16.81 -28.41
C GLU A 307 -6.90 15.55 -29.12
N ASN A 308 -6.39 14.36 -28.76
CA ASN A 308 -6.61 13.14 -29.54
C ASN A 308 -7.43 12.07 -28.80
N LYS A 309 -7.53 12.14 -27.47
CA LYS A 309 -8.16 11.10 -26.63
C LYS A 309 -9.25 11.65 -25.70
N SER A 310 -9.75 12.86 -25.94
CA SER A 310 -10.78 13.51 -25.12
C SER A 310 -12.07 12.69 -25.02
N GLU A 311 -12.55 12.09 -26.11
CA GLU A 311 -13.73 11.23 -26.08
C GLU A 311 -13.54 9.99 -25.18
N TRP A 312 -12.36 9.38 -25.23
CA TRP A 312 -12.03 8.26 -24.34
C TRP A 312 -12.02 8.70 -22.88
N MET A 313 -11.46 9.88 -22.58
CA MET A 313 -11.43 10.44 -21.22
C MET A 313 -12.82 10.79 -20.71
N LYS A 314 -13.76 11.21 -21.58
CA LYS A 314 -15.16 11.42 -21.20
C LYS A 314 -15.84 10.10 -20.81
N LEU A 315 -15.60 9.03 -21.57
CA LEU A 315 -16.14 7.70 -21.27
C LEU A 315 -15.51 7.06 -20.03
N ASN A 316 -14.27 7.41 -19.72
CA ASN A 316 -13.49 6.89 -18.58
C ASN A 316 -13.19 8.01 -17.58
N PHE A 317 -14.21 8.82 -17.26
CA PHE A 317 -14.05 10.07 -16.52
C PHE A 317 -13.41 9.87 -15.14
N GLU A 318 -13.84 8.85 -14.39
CA GLU A 318 -13.31 8.57 -13.06
C GLU A 318 -11.78 8.42 -13.08
N LEU A 319 -11.25 7.60 -13.99
CA LEU A 319 -9.82 7.38 -14.08
C LEU A 319 -9.06 8.65 -14.51
N ALA A 320 -9.59 9.39 -15.49
CA ALA A 320 -9.03 10.67 -15.93
C ALA A 320 -8.99 11.70 -14.79
N TYR A 321 -10.09 11.81 -14.06
CA TYR A 321 -10.23 12.69 -12.91
C TYR A 321 -9.22 12.34 -11.82
N GLN A 322 -9.21 11.09 -11.35
CA GLN A 322 -8.31 10.64 -10.29
C GLN A 322 -6.85 10.92 -10.65
N ILE A 323 -6.42 10.58 -11.86
CA ILE A 323 -5.03 10.82 -12.30
C ILE A 323 -4.71 12.32 -12.41
N SER A 324 -5.64 13.13 -12.90
CA SER A 324 -5.41 14.57 -13.06
C SER A 324 -5.15 15.27 -11.72
N PHE A 325 -5.80 14.84 -10.64
CA PHE A 325 -5.69 15.43 -9.32
C PHE A 325 -4.62 14.80 -8.42
N GLN A 326 -3.96 13.72 -8.87
CA GLN A 326 -2.83 13.11 -8.15
C GLN A 326 -1.58 13.99 -8.09
N SER A 327 -1.45 14.98 -8.97
CA SER A 327 -0.29 15.89 -9.01
C SER A 327 -0.72 17.31 -9.29
N ASN A 328 -0.19 18.26 -8.50
CA ASN A 328 -0.42 19.70 -8.69
C ASN A 328 0.13 20.23 -10.04
N ASN A 329 0.89 19.42 -10.78
CA ASN A 329 1.53 19.83 -12.04
C ASN A 329 0.64 19.62 -13.29
N LEU A 330 -0.58 19.09 -13.13
CA LEU A 330 -1.46 18.68 -14.24
C LEU A 330 -2.66 19.61 -14.46
N LEU A 331 -2.47 20.93 -14.25
CA LEU A 331 -3.53 21.93 -14.31
C LEU A 331 -4.43 21.86 -15.56
N GLU A 332 -3.86 21.61 -16.75
CA GLU A 332 -4.65 21.51 -17.99
C GLU A 332 -5.61 20.30 -18.00
N LEU A 333 -5.20 19.15 -17.44
CA LEU A 333 -6.08 17.98 -17.30
C LEU A 333 -7.11 18.19 -16.19
N GLN A 334 -6.72 18.86 -15.10
CA GLN A 334 -7.65 19.22 -14.03
C GLN A 334 -8.73 20.17 -14.55
N GLN A 335 -8.33 21.18 -15.34
CA GLN A 335 -9.24 22.10 -16.01
C GLN A 335 -10.20 21.35 -16.95
N PHE A 336 -9.67 20.45 -17.79
CA PHE A 336 -10.48 19.60 -18.66
C PHE A 336 -11.53 18.79 -17.87
N CYS A 337 -11.13 18.15 -16.77
CA CYS A 337 -12.06 17.38 -15.96
C CYS A 337 -13.10 18.28 -15.27
N THR A 338 -12.67 19.43 -14.74
CA THR A 338 -13.56 20.40 -14.08
C THR A 338 -14.57 21.01 -15.07
N ASP A 339 -14.16 21.27 -16.31
CA ASP A 339 -15.06 21.72 -17.38
C ASP A 339 -16.11 20.67 -17.74
N LEU A 340 -15.75 19.38 -17.72
CA LEU A 340 -16.70 18.29 -17.93
C LEU A 340 -17.69 18.18 -16.76
N MET A 341 -17.20 18.30 -15.52
CA MET A 341 -18.06 18.34 -14.33
C MET A 341 -19.05 19.49 -14.38
N ALA A 342 -18.59 20.69 -14.73
CA ALA A 342 -19.46 21.86 -14.80
C ALA A 342 -20.56 21.73 -15.86
N LYS A 343 -20.26 21.10 -17.00
CA LYS A 343 -21.22 20.93 -18.11
C LYS A 343 -22.22 19.80 -17.90
N SER A 344 -21.92 18.81 -17.08
CA SER A 344 -22.78 17.63 -16.88
C SER A 344 -22.68 17.06 -15.46
N PRO A 345 -22.93 17.88 -14.41
CA PRO A 345 -22.63 17.51 -13.04
C PRO A 345 -23.39 16.25 -12.59
N GLY A 346 -24.68 16.14 -12.91
CA GLY A 346 -25.49 14.97 -12.54
C GLY A 346 -24.93 13.63 -13.03
N LYS A 347 -24.45 13.57 -14.29
CA LYS A 347 -23.84 12.35 -14.85
C LYS A 347 -22.52 12.00 -14.16
N ILE A 348 -21.80 13.00 -13.66
CA ILE A 348 -20.51 12.79 -13.01
C ILE A 348 -20.69 12.32 -11.58
N PHE A 349 -21.65 12.88 -10.83
CA PHE A 349 -21.99 12.39 -9.49
C PHE A 349 -22.62 10.99 -9.50
N GLU A 350 -23.18 10.53 -10.63
CA GLU A 350 -23.55 9.11 -10.81
C GLU A 350 -22.34 8.19 -11.04
N LEU A 351 -21.25 8.70 -11.61
CA LEU A 351 -20.03 7.93 -11.92
C LEU A 351 -19.01 7.91 -10.79
N LEU A 352 -19.03 8.92 -9.92
CA LEU A 352 -18.09 9.09 -8.81
C LEU A 352 -18.84 9.11 -7.48
N ASP A 353 -18.34 8.36 -6.49
CA ASP A 353 -18.76 8.58 -5.10
C ASP A 353 -18.33 10.00 -4.69
N PHE A 354 -19.24 10.77 -4.10
CA PHE A 354 -18.93 12.13 -3.63
C PHE A 354 -17.70 12.16 -2.72
N THR A 355 -17.48 11.12 -1.90
CA THR A 355 -16.32 10.99 -1.02
C THR A 355 -14.99 10.79 -1.75
N SER A 356 -15.03 10.48 -3.06
CA SER A 356 -13.85 10.32 -3.92
C SER A 356 -13.36 11.62 -4.58
N LEU A 357 -14.11 12.72 -4.41
CA LEU A 357 -13.78 14.02 -4.99
C LEU A 357 -12.73 14.75 -4.14
N TYR A 358 -11.74 15.33 -4.81
CA TYR A 358 -10.72 16.13 -4.14
C TYR A 358 -11.28 17.49 -3.71
N GLU A 359 -10.99 17.92 -2.49
CA GLU A 359 -11.42 19.22 -1.94
C GLU A 359 -11.12 20.39 -2.90
N LYS A 360 -9.90 20.44 -3.45
CA LYS A 360 -9.51 21.48 -4.44
C LYS A 360 -10.41 21.48 -5.68
N SER A 361 -10.82 20.31 -6.13
CA SER A 361 -11.72 20.17 -7.27
C SER A 361 -13.11 20.68 -6.93
N LEU A 362 -13.64 20.35 -5.75
CA LEU A 362 -14.94 20.83 -5.28
C LEU A 362 -14.96 22.36 -5.17
N ILE A 363 -13.93 22.95 -4.57
CA ILE A 363 -13.78 24.41 -4.50
C ILE A 363 -13.80 24.99 -5.91
N SER A 364 -12.97 24.47 -6.82
CA SER A 364 -12.90 24.97 -8.19
C SER A 364 -14.17 24.77 -9.02
N LEU A 365 -15.07 23.86 -8.60
CA LEU A 365 -16.34 23.60 -9.26
C LEU A 365 -17.44 24.54 -8.76
N ILE A 366 -17.51 24.76 -7.44
CA ILE A 366 -18.51 25.64 -6.80
C ILE A 366 -18.23 27.12 -7.12
N GLU A 367 -16.97 27.50 -7.32
CA GLU A 367 -16.58 28.86 -7.74
C GLU A 367 -16.98 29.20 -9.20
N ARG A 368 -17.57 28.26 -9.96
CA ARG A 368 -17.91 28.48 -11.37
C ARG A 368 -19.30 29.07 -11.55
N ASP A 369 -19.35 30.15 -12.32
CA ASP A 369 -20.61 30.79 -12.75
C ASP A 369 -21.38 29.98 -13.81
N ASP A 370 -20.74 28.99 -14.46
CA ASP A 370 -21.32 28.22 -15.58
C ASP A 370 -21.74 26.78 -15.20
N LEU A 371 -21.77 26.46 -13.91
CA LEU A 371 -22.18 25.14 -13.39
C LEU A 371 -23.63 24.82 -13.79
N GLN A 372 -23.83 23.76 -14.57
CA GLN A 372 -25.13 23.32 -15.07
C GLN A 372 -25.91 22.51 -14.02
N MET A 373 -26.11 23.08 -12.84
CA MET A 373 -26.83 22.49 -11.70
C MET A 373 -27.64 23.57 -10.99
N LYS A 374 -28.82 23.25 -10.44
CA LYS A 374 -29.57 24.25 -9.67
C LYS A 374 -28.88 24.48 -8.33
N GLU A 375 -28.91 25.71 -7.84
CA GLU A 375 -28.33 26.07 -6.54
C GLU A 375 -28.84 25.15 -5.41
N ILE A 376 -30.14 24.82 -5.40
CA ILE A 376 -30.70 23.88 -4.41
C ILE A 376 -30.09 22.47 -4.48
N GLU A 377 -29.76 21.99 -5.67
CA GLU A 377 -29.13 20.68 -5.91
C GLU A 377 -27.63 20.70 -5.57
N VAL A 378 -27.01 21.88 -5.48
CA VAL A 378 -25.61 22.05 -5.04
C VAL A 378 -25.51 22.04 -3.51
N TRP A 379 -26.56 22.49 -2.81
CA TRP A 379 -26.62 22.55 -1.35
C TRP A 379 -27.05 21.21 -0.70
N GLU A 380 -27.83 20.40 -1.41
CA GLU A 380 -28.17 19.01 -1.03
C GLU A 380 -26.99 18.07 -1.20
#